data_AF-A0AAV6XGA7-F1
#
_entry.id   AF-A0AAV6XGA7-F1
#
_cell.length_a   1.000
_cell.length_b   1.000
_cell.length_c   1.000
_cell.angle_alpha   90.00
_cell.angle_beta   90.00
_cell.angle_gamma   90.00
#
_symmetry.space_group_name_H-M   'P 1'
#
loop_
_entity.id
_entity.type
_entity.pdbx_description
1 polymer ?
#
loop_
_entity_poly.entity_id
_entity_poly.type
_entity_poly.pdbx_seq_one_letter_code
_entity_poly.pdbx_strand_id
1 'polypeptide(L)'
;MGQMPLKREEKNDVVLMFLVSINYLLGNLGKPYSETVGVVDLGGGSVQMYYAISEETAANAPTPTPNPSGGGGDQDSYLAQWNLNGTTYYLYAHSYLRYGLEASRAEILKLSGDAGNPCVINGYQGTYNYSGEVYKVSVPPSGTDKHRCRALIKKALNLCPQKNCTLMVMFGTVEAVMDKTFSILQPLSITLLLRMRTWTEIYPWEYLKAANVACKTDMENVKSIYPYARDADLPYICMDLVYIYTLLVDGFGLDPKKEMRVVQNMEYKGSEFEAAWPLGCAIDSLSPLTSRLHALAYA
;
A
#
# COMPACT_ATOMS: atom_id res chain seq x y z
N MET A 1 29.01 15.05 -22.38
CA MET A 1 27.74 14.52 -21.84
C MET A 1 28.10 13.48 -20.79
N GLY A 2 28.02 13.83 -19.51
CA GLY A 2 28.32 12.89 -18.43
C GLY A 2 27.20 11.86 -18.35
N GLN A 3 27.55 10.57 -18.42
CA GLN A 3 26.61 9.51 -18.08
C GLN A 3 26.23 9.66 -16.60
N MET A 4 24.94 9.78 -16.33
CA MET A 4 24.39 9.69 -14.98
C MET A 4 24.69 8.26 -14.47
N PRO A 5 25.35 8.10 -13.32
CA PRO A 5 25.67 6.77 -12.81
C PRO A 5 24.37 6.03 -12.47
N LEU A 6 24.15 4.86 -13.09
CA LEU A 6 23.07 3.95 -12.71
C LEU A 6 23.44 3.31 -11.36
N LYS A 7 23.01 3.93 -10.27
CA LYS A 7 23.04 3.31 -8.94
C LYS A 7 21.72 2.57 -8.73
N ARG A 8 21.77 1.30 -8.35
CA ARG A 8 20.59 0.61 -7.84
C ARG A 8 20.22 1.28 -6.52
N GLU A 9 19.08 1.97 -6.48
CA GLU A 9 18.55 2.51 -5.23
C GLU A 9 18.18 1.36 -4.29
N GLU A 10 18.53 1.51 -3.00
CA GLU A 10 18.08 0.57 -1.97
C GLU A 10 16.56 0.68 -1.82
N LYS A 11 15.90 -0.41 -1.38
CA LYS A 11 14.43 -0.44 -1.31
C LYS A 11 13.84 0.67 -0.45
N ASN A 12 14.55 1.16 0.56
CA ASN A 12 14.07 2.28 1.39
C ASN A 12 14.25 3.63 0.71
N ASP A 13 15.24 3.77 -0.18
CA ASP A 13 15.52 5.01 -0.89
C ASP A 13 14.41 5.34 -1.89
N VAL A 14 14.05 4.37 -2.73
CA VAL A 14 12.98 4.53 -3.75
C VAL A 14 11.70 5.06 -3.10
N VAL A 15 11.42 4.62 -1.88
CA VAL A 15 10.14 4.89 -1.26
C VAL A 15 10.14 6.13 -0.38
N LEU A 16 11.28 6.47 0.24
CA LEU A 16 11.46 7.80 0.80
C LEU A 16 11.35 8.88 -0.29
N MET A 17 11.86 8.62 -1.50
CA MET A 17 11.68 9.53 -2.64
C MET A 17 10.23 9.69 -3.04
N PHE A 18 9.41 8.67 -2.83
CA PHE A 18 7.99 8.80 -3.08
C PHE A 18 7.32 9.77 -2.11
N LEU A 19 7.59 9.65 -0.81
CA LEU A 19 7.09 10.59 0.20
C LEU A 19 7.50 12.03 -0.12
N VAL A 20 8.73 12.24 -0.57
CA VAL A 20 9.24 13.54 -1.02
C VAL A 20 8.46 14.05 -2.24
N SER A 21 8.21 13.20 -3.23
CA SER A 21 7.46 13.56 -4.44
C SER A 21 6.08 14.11 -4.11
N ILE A 22 5.31 13.36 -3.31
CA ILE A 22 3.94 13.74 -2.94
C ILE A 22 3.95 15.04 -2.13
N ASN A 23 4.79 15.14 -1.10
CA ASN A 23 4.84 16.32 -0.25
C ASN A 23 5.41 17.55 -0.99
N TYR A 24 6.25 17.37 -2.00
CA TYR A 24 6.68 18.45 -2.88
C TYR A 24 5.53 18.96 -3.76
N LEU A 25 4.81 18.05 -4.42
CA LEU A 25 3.67 18.39 -5.28
C LEU A 25 2.54 19.09 -4.51
N LEU A 26 2.35 18.73 -3.24
CA LEU A 26 1.40 19.39 -2.33
C LEU A 26 1.94 20.67 -1.69
N GLY A 27 3.21 21.01 -1.88
CA GLY A 27 3.84 22.18 -1.28
C GLY A 27 3.98 22.09 0.25
N ASN A 28 4.19 20.89 0.78
CA ASN A 28 4.32 20.61 2.22
C ASN A 28 5.78 20.52 2.70
N LEU A 29 6.76 20.40 1.80
CA LEU A 29 8.17 20.37 2.20
C LEU A 29 8.62 21.70 2.84
N GLY A 30 9.22 21.62 4.02
CA GLY A 30 9.62 22.77 4.84
C GLY A 30 8.58 23.20 5.88
N LYS A 31 7.40 22.55 5.91
CA LYS A 31 6.39 22.75 6.97
C LYS A 31 6.60 21.77 8.13
N PRO A 32 5.99 21.98 9.31
CA PRO A 32 6.02 21.00 10.39
C PRO A 32 5.57 19.61 9.94
N TYR A 33 6.08 18.55 10.58
CA TYR A 33 5.75 17.16 10.21
C TYR A 33 4.24 16.88 10.20
N SER A 34 3.48 17.54 11.08
CA SER A 34 2.01 17.48 11.16
C SER A 34 1.28 18.10 9.96
N GLU A 35 1.97 18.76 9.05
CA GLU A 35 1.45 19.28 7.78
C GLU A 35 1.84 18.45 6.56
N THR A 36 2.68 17.43 6.75
CA THR A 36 2.99 16.47 5.69
C THR A 36 1.87 15.45 5.53
N VAL A 37 1.87 14.74 4.41
CA VAL A 37 0.98 13.60 4.16
C VAL A 37 1.75 12.29 4.21
N GLY A 38 1.11 11.25 4.76
CA GLY A 38 1.58 9.88 4.69
C GLY A 38 1.22 9.23 3.34
N VAL A 39 2.02 8.25 2.94
CA VAL A 39 1.87 7.54 1.66
C VAL A 39 1.80 6.04 1.90
N VAL A 40 0.81 5.40 1.28
CA VAL A 40 0.74 3.93 1.11
C VAL A 40 0.94 3.59 -0.35
N ASP A 41 2.04 2.92 -0.66
CA ASP A 41 2.29 2.44 -2.02
C ASP A 41 1.95 0.95 -2.10
N LEU A 42 0.84 0.62 -2.77
CA LEU A 42 0.40 -0.75 -2.99
C LEU A 42 0.90 -1.23 -4.37
N GLY A 43 2.16 -1.64 -4.39
CA GLY A 43 2.75 -2.34 -5.53
C GLY A 43 2.27 -3.79 -5.64
N GLY A 44 2.80 -4.51 -6.64
CA GLY A 44 2.40 -5.90 -6.85
C GLY A 44 3.09 -6.93 -5.97
N GLY A 45 4.36 -6.70 -5.61
CA GLY A 45 5.14 -7.59 -4.75
C GLY A 45 5.06 -7.27 -3.26
N SER A 46 4.86 -6.00 -2.93
CA SER A 46 4.91 -5.48 -1.56
C SER A 46 3.99 -4.28 -1.41
N VAL A 47 3.53 -4.02 -0.18
CA VAL A 47 2.93 -2.72 0.19
C VAL A 47 3.90 -1.96 1.07
N GLN A 48 3.86 -0.65 1.00
CA GLN A 48 4.87 0.26 1.52
C GLN A 48 4.14 1.38 2.27
N MET A 49 4.62 1.76 3.47
CA MET A 49 4.01 2.82 4.30
C MET A 49 5.08 3.79 4.81
N TYR A 50 4.86 5.10 4.62
CA TYR A 50 5.79 6.15 5.05
C TYR A 50 5.04 7.38 5.53
N TYR A 51 5.52 7.98 6.60
CA TYR A 51 5.00 9.24 7.12
C TYR A 51 6.02 9.89 8.04
N ALA A 52 5.92 11.21 8.18
CA ALA A 52 6.73 11.94 9.15
C ALA A 52 6.15 11.79 10.56
N ILE A 53 7.03 11.62 11.55
CA ILE A 53 6.69 11.47 12.97
C ILE A 53 7.37 12.57 13.80
N SER A 54 6.93 12.72 15.05
CA SER A 54 7.63 13.58 16.00
C SER A 54 9.00 13.01 16.36
N GLU A 55 9.91 13.90 16.74
CA GLU A 55 11.22 13.53 17.30
C GLU A 55 11.07 12.61 18.52
N GLU A 56 10.10 12.90 19.39
CA GLU A 56 9.78 12.06 20.55
C GLU A 56 9.35 10.64 20.15
N THR A 57 8.53 10.50 19.11
CA THR A 57 8.11 9.19 18.59
C THR A 57 9.30 8.44 18.00
N ALA A 58 10.18 9.14 17.29
CA ALA A 58 11.39 8.57 16.71
C ALA A 58 12.37 8.08 17.80
N ALA A 59 12.59 8.89 18.83
CA ALA A 59 13.47 8.55 19.96
C ALA A 59 12.97 7.35 20.77
N ASN A 60 11.65 7.14 20.82
CA ASN A 60 11.02 6.03 21.54
C ASN A 60 10.71 4.81 20.66
N ALA A 61 11.10 4.82 19.38
CA ALA A 61 10.84 3.69 18.51
C ALA A 61 11.71 2.48 18.93
N PRO A 62 11.12 1.30 19.17
CA PRO A 62 11.88 0.09 19.45
C PRO A 62 12.77 -0.29 18.28
N THR A 63 13.89 -0.93 18.62
CA THR A 63 14.82 -1.48 17.66
C THR A 63 14.14 -2.54 16.79
N PRO A 64 14.46 -2.61 15.48
CA PRO A 64 13.87 -3.61 14.61
C PRO A 64 14.13 -5.03 15.11
N THR A 65 13.07 -5.73 15.52
CA THR A 65 13.13 -7.15 15.84
C THR A 65 12.76 -7.97 14.60
N PRO A 66 13.43 -9.11 14.34
CA PRO A 66 13.08 -9.98 13.22
C PRO A 66 11.60 -10.36 13.26
N ASN A 67 10.86 -10.14 12.15
CA ASN A 67 9.48 -10.60 12.06
C ASN A 67 9.46 -12.14 12.02
N PRO A 68 8.85 -12.82 13.01
CA PRO A 68 8.80 -14.28 13.05
C PRO A 68 7.96 -14.91 11.94
N SER A 69 7.19 -14.11 11.19
CA SER A 69 6.26 -14.57 10.14
C SER A 69 6.88 -14.72 8.74
N GLY A 70 8.20 -14.57 8.59
CA GLY A 70 8.92 -14.86 7.33
C GLY A 70 8.64 -13.89 6.17
N GLY A 71 8.05 -12.72 6.43
CA GLY A 71 7.88 -11.62 5.47
C GLY A 71 9.14 -10.77 5.34
N GLY A 72 10.28 -11.40 5.03
CA GLY A 72 11.59 -10.77 5.03
C GLY A 72 11.69 -9.54 4.13
N GLY A 73 11.92 -8.39 4.77
CA GLY A 73 12.79 -7.31 4.30
C GLY A 73 13.83 -7.08 5.40
N ASP A 74 15.03 -6.63 5.02
CA ASP A 74 16.24 -6.57 5.84
C ASP A 74 16.09 -5.89 7.22
N GLN A 75 17.13 -6.01 8.05
CA GLN A 75 17.32 -5.36 9.36
C GLN A 75 17.34 -3.82 9.30
N ASP A 76 16.67 -3.23 8.33
CA ASP A 76 16.68 -1.80 8.09
C ASP A 76 15.89 -1.11 9.19
N SER A 77 16.50 -0.07 9.75
CA SER A 77 15.82 0.86 10.66
C SER A 77 14.51 1.33 10.03
N TYR A 78 13.40 1.14 10.75
CA TYR A 78 12.09 1.72 10.39
C TYR A 78 12.12 3.26 10.34
N LEU A 79 13.20 3.86 10.81
CA LEU A 79 13.36 5.30 10.94
C LEU A 79 14.46 5.82 10.01
N ALA A 80 14.13 6.89 9.30
CA ALA A 80 15.08 7.73 8.57
C ALA A 80 14.99 9.18 9.07
N GLN A 81 16.11 9.89 9.05
CA GLN A 81 16.17 11.32 9.39
C GLN A 81 16.65 12.13 8.19
N TRP A 82 15.82 13.04 7.70
CA TRP A 82 16.06 13.78 6.46
C TRP A 82 15.88 15.27 6.70
N ASN A 83 16.84 16.10 6.27
CA ASN A 83 16.60 17.53 6.18
C ASN A 83 16.04 17.85 4.79
N LEU A 84 14.81 18.34 4.73
CA LEU A 84 14.10 18.71 3.51
C LEU A 84 13.67 20.18 3.61
N ASN A 85 14.20 21.02 2.72
CA ASN A 85 13.90 22.45 2.66
C ASN A 85 14.13 23.17 4.00
N GLY A 86 15.25 22.87 4.67
CA GLY A 86 15.65 23.46 5.95
C GLY A 86 14.94 22.88 7.17
N THR A 87 14.02 21.94 6.99
CA THR A 87 13.30 21.27 8.08
C THR A 87 13.79 19.84 8.25
N THR A 88 14.13 19.45 9.48
CA THR A 88 14.45 18.06 9.80
C THR A 88 13.18 17.26 10.03
N TYR A 89 13.01 16.20 9.25
CA TYR A 89 11.94 15.22 9.39
C TYR A 89 12.48 13.90 9.92
N TYR A 90 11.77 13.32 10.87
CA TYR A 90 11.90 11.94 11.27
C TYR A 90 10.83 11.15 10.54
N LEU A 91 11.22 10.15 9.77
CA LEU A 91 10.36 9.44 8.84
C LEU A 91 10.25 7.99 9.28
N TYR A 92 9.02 7.53 9.51
CA TYR A 92 8.73 6.11 9.55
C TYR A 92 8.66 5.58 8.11
N ALA A 93 9.29 4.44 7.87
CA ALA A 93 9.39 3.80 6.57
C ALA A 93 9.33 2.29 6.73
N HIS A 94 8.39 1.62 6.07
CA HIS A 94 8.41 0.16 6.01
C HIS A 94 7.84 -0.42 4.72
N SER A 95 8.44 -1.53 4.28
CA SER A 95 8.02 -2.31 3.12
C SER A 95 7.66 -3.72 3.53
N TYR A 96 6.40 -4.08 3.35
CA TYR A 96 5.81 -5.37 3.67
C TYR A 96 5.85 -6.26 2.42
N LEU A 97 6.89 -7.08 2.32
CA LEU A 97 7.03 -8.04 1.22
C LEU A 97 5.93 -9.11 1.30
N ARG A 98 5.40 -9.51 0.14
CA ARG A 98 4.28 -10.45 -0.03
C ARG A 98 2.89 -9.88 0.25
N TYR A 99 2.82 -8.60 0.63
CA TYR A 99 1.57 -7.87 0.86
C TYR A 99 1.20 -6.92 -0.30
N GLY A 100 1.94 -6.97 -1.40
CA GLY A 100 1.51 -6.32 -2.64
C GLY A 100 0.27 -7.00 -3.22
N LEU A 101 -0.41 -6.38 -4.18
CA LEU A 101 -1.69 -6.88 -4.67
C LEU A 101 -1.56 -8.30 -5.27
N GLU A 102 -0.69 -8.50 -6.26
CA GLU A 102 -0.44 -9.81 -6.88
C GLU A 102 0.12 -10.83 -5.87
N ALA A 103 1.05 -10.42 -5.02
CA ALA A 103 1.62 -11.31 -4.00
C ALA A 103 0.57 -11.77 -2.99
N SER A 104 -0.33 -10.87 -2.59
CA SER A 104 -1.39 -11.17 -1.64
C SER A 104 -2.39 -12.17 -2.20
N ARG A 105 -2.69 -12.12 -3.52
CA ARG A 105 -3.51 -13.13 -4.18
C ARG A 105 -2.89 -14.51 -3.99
N ALA A 106 -1.57 -14.65 -4.19
CA ALA A 106 -0.88 -15.91 -3.95
C ALA A 106 -1.01 -16.37 -2.48
N GLU A 107 -0.77 -15.48 -1.51
CA GLU A 107 -0.91 -15.82 -0.08
C GLU A 107 -2.34 -16.22 0.31
N ILE A 108 -3.36 -15.56 -0.23
CA ILE A 108 -4.77 -15.89 0.01
C ILE A 108 -5.14 -17.23 -0.65
N LEU A 109 -4.64 -17.48 -1.88
CA LEU A 109 -4.87 -18.72 -2.60
C LEU A 109 -4.18 -19.92 -1.93
N LYS A 110 -2.99 -19.76 -1.36
CA LYS A 110 -2.29 -20.81 -0.58
C LYS A 110 -3.12 -21.33 0.59
N LEU A 111 -3.95 -20.47 1.19
CA LEU A 111 -4.83 -20.86 2.29
C LEU A 111 -6.08 -21.63 1.82
N SER A 112 -6.26 -21.75 0.51
CA SER A 112 -7.35 -22.51 -0.10
C SER A 112 -6.86 -23.91 -0.43
N GLY A 113 -7.50 -24.91 0.19
CA GLY A 113 -7.30 -26.30 -0.22
C GLY A 113 -8.12 -26.63 -1.47
N ASP A 114 -8.31 -27.92 -1.71
CA ASP A 114 -9.09 -28.43 -2.86
C ASP A 114 -10.57 -28.02 -2.82
N ALA A 115 -11.05 -27.48 -1.71
CA ALA A 115 -12.41 -27.01 -1.52
C ALA A 115 -12.74 -25.71 -2.28
N GLY A 116 -11.76 -25.04 -2.89
CA GLY A 116 -11.93 -23.76 -3.60
C GLY A 116 -11.82 -22.53 -2.71
N ASN A 117 -11.67 -21.36 -3.33
CA ASN A 117 -11.44 -20.08 -2.67
C ASN A 117 -12.70 -19.18 -2.71
N PRO A 118 -13.26 -18.75 -1.55
CA PRO A 118 -14.47 -17.94 -1.50
C PRO A 118 -14.30 -16.49 -1.96
N CYS A 119 -13.07 -16.05 -2.23
CA CYS A 119 -12.76 -14.72 -2.77
C CYS A 119 -12.75 -14.66 -4.30
N VAL A 120 -12.76 -15.81 -4.97
CA VAL A 120 -12.75 -15.90 -6.44
C VAL A 120 -14.18 -15.87 -6.93
N ILE A 121 -14.47 -15.05 -7.94
CA ILE A 121 -15.84 -14.86 -8.43
C ILE A 121 -16.42 -16.12 -9.09
N ASN A 122 -17.74 -16.27 -9.00
CA ASN A 122 -18.46 -17.45 -9.47
C ASN A 122 -18.21 -17.72 -10.95
N GLY A 123 -18.08 -19.00 -11.32
CA GLY A 123 -17.86 -19.43 -12.71
C GLY A 123 -16.40 -19.37 -13.16
N TYR A 124 -15.45 -18.94 -12.31
CA TYR A 124 -14.03 -19.03 -12.65
C TYR A 124 -13.42 -20.39 -12.29
N GLN A 125 -12.66 -20.95 -13.23
CA GLN A 125 -11.76 -22.07 -12.98
C GLN A 125 -10.49 -21.85 -13.79
N GLY A 126 -9.33 -21.98 -13.15
CA GLY A 126 -8.07 -21.69 -13.83
C GLY A 126 -6.85 -21.86 -12.95
N THR A 127 -5.80 -21.12 -13.29
CA THR A 127 -4.55 -21.09 -12.54
C THR A 127 -4.10 -19.65 -12.34
N TYR A 128 -3.43 -19.42 -11.21
CA TYR A 128 -2.74 -18.17 -10.92
C TYR A 128 -1.25 -18.46 -10.86
N ASN A 129 -0.44 -17.73 -11.63
CA ASN A 129 1.02 -17.87 -11.60
C ASN A 129 1.62 -16.64 -10.93
N TYR A 130 2.39 -16.86 -9.87
CA TYR A 130 3.11 -15.80 -9.18
C TYR A 130 4.48 -16.30 -8.73
N SER A 131 5.53 -15.55 -9.07
CA SER A 131 6.92 -15.85 -8.69
C SER A 131 7.38 -17.28 -9.04
N GLY A 132 6.87 -17.85 -10.13
CA GLY A 132 7.22 -19.20 -10.59
C GLY A 132 6.40 -20.33 -9.94
N GLU A 133 5.52 -20.01 -8.99
CA GLU A 133 4.57 -20.96 -8.41
C GLU A 133 3.21 -20.87 -9.11
N VAL A 134 2.57 -22.03 -9.31
CA VAL A 134 1.25 -22.15 -9.95
C VAL A 134 0.22 -22.61 -8.92
N TYR A 135 -0.78 -21.77 -8.68
CA TYR A 135 -1.90 -22.05 -7.79
C TYR A 135 -3.11 -22.48 -8.62
N LYS A 136 -3.72 -23.62 -8.28
CA LYS A 136 -5.01 -24.00 -8.85
C LYS A 136 -6.09 -23.11 -8.24
N VAL A 137 -6.96 -22.59 -9.10
CA VAL A 137 -8.02 -21.67 -8.68
C VAL A 137 -9.37 -22.25 -9.07
N SER A 138 -10.21 -22.43 -8.06
CA SER A 138 -11.61 -22.84 -8.21
C SER A 138 -12.47 -22.13 -7.19
N VAL A 139 -13.75 -21.99 -7.52
CA VAL A 139 -14.79 -21.47 -6.62
C VAL A 139 -15.30 -22.62 -5.77
N PRO A 140 -15.55 -22.44 -4.45
CA PRO A 140 -16.11 -23.49 -3.62
C PRO A 140 -17.55 -23.82 -4.05
N PRO A 141 -18.06 -25.03 -3.72
CA PRO A 141 -19.44 -25.40 -4.05
C PRO A 141 -20.52 -24.44 -3.51
N SER A 142 -20.21 -23.75 -2.40
CA SER A 142 -21.05 -22.71 -1.80
C SER A 142 -21.05 -21.38 -2.56
N GLY A 143 -20.20 -21.22 -3.57
CA GLY A 143 -19.97 -19.97 -4.28
C GLY A 143 -19.07 -18.97 -3.54
N THR A 144 -18.83 -17.86 -4.23
CA THR A 144 -18.15 -16.65 -3.74
C THR A 144 -18.88 -16.11 -2.51
N ASP A 145 -18.14 -15.79 -1.45
CA ASP A 145 -18.72 -15.17 -0.25
C ASP A 145 -17.77 -14.15 0.35
N LYS A 146 -18.22 -12.90 0.41
CA LYS A 146 -17.44 -11.76 0.92
C LYS A 146 -16.99 -11.95 2.37
N HIS A 147 -17.83 -12.53 3.23
CA HIS A 147 -17.53 -12.67 4.66
C HIS A 147 -16.46 -13.74 4.91
N ARG A 148 -16.59 -14.90 4.25
CA ARG A 148 -15.59 -15.97 4.25
C ARG A 148 -14.31 -15.53 3.57
N CYS A 149 -14.42 -14.77 2.48
CA CYS A 149 -13.27 -14.16 1.84
C CYS A 149 -12.51 -13.24 2.79
N ARG A 150 -13.20 -12.33 3.48
CA ARG A 150 -12.57 -11.44 4.46
C ARG A 150 -11.94 -12.21 5.62
N ALA A 151 -12.58 -13.26 6.11
CA ALA A 151 -12.00 -14.11 7.16
C ALA A 151 -10.70 -14.79 6.69
N LEU A 152 -10.66 -15.27 5.44
CA LEU A 152 -9.48 -15.86 4.83
C LEU A 152 -8.36 -14.82 4.66
N ILE A 153 -8.69 -13.61 4.21
CA ILE A 153 -7.75 -12.50 4.07
C ILE A 153 -7.17 -12.09 5.42
N LYS A 154 -7.98 -11.99 6.48
CA LYS A 154 -7.48 -11.69 7.82
C LYS A 154 -6.45 -12.72 8.30
N LYS A 155 -6.66 -13.99 7.94
CA LYS A 155 -5.71 -15.07 8.20
C LYS A 155 -4.43 -14.92 7.36
N ALA A 156 -4.55 -14.57 6.08
CA ALA A 156 -3.40 -14.30 5.20
C ALA A 156 -2.57 -13.10 5.70
N LEU A 157 -3.25 -12.09 6.24
CA LEU A 157 -2.62 -10.93 6.85
C LEU A 157 -2.01 -11.22 8.24
N ASN A 158 -2.10 -12.45 8.74
CA ASN A 158 -1.64 -12.85 10.07
C ASN A 158 -2.03 -11.85 11.19
N LEU A 159 -3.23 -11.27 11.10
CA LEU A 159 -3.67 -10.24 12.05
C LEU A 159 -3.93 -10.89 13.41
N CYS A 160 -3.14 -10.53 14.40
CA CYS A 160 -3.27 -11.08 15.76
C CYS A 160 -4.42 -10.42 16.51
N PRO A 161 -5.12 -11.15 17.41
CA PRO A 161 -6.29 -10.64 18.13
C PRO A 161 -5.99 -9.62 19.25
N GLN A 162 -4.74 -9.22 19.47
CA GLN A 162 -4.39 -8.23 20.50
C GLN A 162 -4.55 -6.79 19.99
N LYS A 163 -5.05 -5.89 20.86
CA LYS A 163 -5.37 -4.48 20.55
C LYS A 163 -4.22 -3.65 19.96
N ASN A 164 -2.96 -4.07 20.12
CA ASN A 164 -1.77 -3.36 19.64
C ASN A 164 -0.96 -4.16 18.61
N CYS A 165 -1.52 -5.26 18.10
CA CYS A 165 -0.88 -6.07 17.07
C CYS A 165 -1.55 -5.80 15.72
N THR A 166 -1.39 -4.58 15.21
CA THR A 166 -1.40 -4.44 13.75
C THR A 166 -0.29 -5.33 13.21
N LEU A 167 -0.50 -5.97 12.06
CA LEU A 167 0.52 -6.72 11.29
C LEU A 167 1.86 -5.95 11.15
N MET A 168 1.75 -4.66 11.38
CA MET A 168 2.65 -3.58 11.05
C MET A 168 3.01 -2.92 12.38
N VAL A 169 4.28 -2.98 12.73
CA VAL A 169 4.83 -2.30 13.90
C VAL A 169 4.74 -0.79 13.63
N MET A 170 3.58 -0.20 13.90
CA MET A 170 3.35 1.22 13.73
C MET A 170 3.77 1.94 15.01
N PHE A 171 4.63 2.95 14.88
CA PHE A 171 5.12 3.73 16.01
C PHE A 171 4.35 5.03 16.17
N GLY A 172 3.95 5.33 17.40
CA GLY A 172 3.11 6.49 17.72
C GLY A 172 1.62 6.24 17.57
N THR A 173 0.80 7.12 18.14
CA THR A 173 -0.64 7.13 17.89
C THR A 173 -0.87 7.48 16.44
N VAL A 174 -1.08 6.45 15.62
CA VAL A 174 -1.57 6.46 14.25
C VAL A 174 -2.58 7.61 14.07
N GLU A 175 -3.52 7.78 15.00
CA GLU A 175 -4.50 8.88 15.00
C GLU A 175 -3.94 10.31 14.80
N ALA A 176 -2.79 10.66 15.37
CA ALA A 176 -2.23 12.02 15.31
C ALA A 176 -1.48 12.32 13.99
N VAL A 177 -0.86 11.30 13.38
CA VAL A 177 -0.17 11.40 12.09
C VAL A 177 -1.16 11.19 10.93
N MET A 178 -2.16 10.34 11.15
CA MET A 178 -3.15 9.93 10.16
C MET A 178 -4.35 10.88 10.14
N ASP A 179 -4.21 12.07 10.74
CA ASP A 179 -5.19 13.17 10.67
C ASP A 179 -5.22 13.88 9.33
N LYS A 180 -4.21 13.65 8.48
CA LYS A 180 -4.15 14.15 7.12
C LYS A 180 -4.03 13.03 6.10
N THR A 181 -4.70 13.28 4.99
CA THR A 181 -4.98 12.41 3.85
C THR A 181 -3.85 11.43 3.48
N PHE A 182 -4.18 10.14 3.41
CA PHE A 182 -3.31 9.12 2.80
C PHE A 182 -3.40 9.21 1.30
N SER A 183 -2.28 9.16 0.59
CA SER A 183 -2.27 8.82 -0.83
C SER A 183 -2.05 7.33 -0.97
N ILE A 184 -3.05 6.59 -1.45
CA ILE A 184 -2.86 5.20 -1.86
C ILE A 184 -2.67 5.15 -3.35
N LEU A 185 -1.56 4.55 -3.77
CA LEU A 185 -1.37 4.20 -5.16
C LEU A 185 -1.75 2.75 -5.38
N GLN A 186 -2.78 2.59 -6.20
CA GLN A 186 -3.31 1.29 -6.55
C GLN A 186 -2.86 0.97 -7.97
N PRO A 187 -2.66 -0.32 -8.30
CA PRO A 187 -2.50 -0.70 -9.69
C PRO A 187 -3.70 -0.19 -10.50
N LEU A 188 -3.40 0.27 -11.71
CA LEU A 188 -4.32 0.88 -12.68
C LEU A 188 -5.66 0.14 -12.79
N SER A 189 -5.63 -1.19 -12.60
CA SER A 189 -6.78 -2.09 -12.64
C SER A 189 -7.87 -1.79 -11.62
N ILE A 190 -7.58 -1.15 -10.47
CA ILE A 190 -8.58 -0.82 -9.43
C ILE A 190 -9.02 0.65 -9.50
N THR A 191 -8.12 1.54 -9.92
CA THR A 191 -8.43 2.95 -10.21
C THR A 191 -9.49 3.08 -11.31
N LEU A 192 -9.41 2.19 -12.31
CA LEU A 192 -10.39 2.08 -13.40
C LEU A 192 -11.74 1.50 -12.96
N LEU A 193 -11.82 0.73 -11.86
CA LEU A 193 -13.08 0.15 -11.34
C LEU A 193 -14.00 1.20 -10.73
N LEU A 194 -13.42 2.22 -10.10
CA LEU A 194 -14.14 3.26 -9.39
C LEU A 194 -14.34 4.51 -10.27
N ARG A 195 -13.97 4.45 -11.55
CA ARG A 195 -14.07 5.57 -12.51
C ARG A 195 -13.41 6.84 -11.97
N MET A 196 -12.31 6.66 -11.23
CA MET A 196 -11.63 7.72 -10.51
C MET A 196 -10.88 8.62 -11.49
N ARG A 197 -10.90 9.93 -11.25
CA ARG A 197 -10.03 10.88 -11.95
C ARG A 197 -8.57 10.60 -11.57
N THR A 198 -7.65 11.34 -12.18
CA THR A 198 -6.20 11.36 -11.93
C THR A 198 -5.84 11.30 -10.44
N TRP A 199 -6.68 11.92 -9.61
CA TRP A 199 -6.80 11.66 -8.18
C TRP A 199 -8.27 11.75 -7.74
N THR A 200 -8.61 11.15 -6.60
CA THR A 200 -9.93 11.28 -5.98
C THR A 200 -9.88 11.15 -4.47
N GLU A 201 -10.83 11.76 -3.78
CA GLU A 201 -11.06 11.55 -2.35
C GLU A 201 -12.09 10.43 -2.19
N ILE A 202 -11.72 9.41 -1.41
CA ILE A 202 -12.56 8.26 -1.11
C ILE A 202 -12.46 7.92 0.37
N TYR A 203 -13.43 7.14 0.82
CA TYR A 203 -13.40 6.55 2.15
C TYR A 203 -13.02 5.07 2.04
N PRO A 204 -12.25 4.50 3.01
CA PRO A 204 -11.94 3.07 2.98
C PRO A 204 -13.19 2.19 2.86
N TRP A 205 -14.31 2.55 3.50
CA TRP A 205 -15.57 1.79 3.40
C TRP A 205 -16.12 1.63 1.97
N GLU A 206 -15.72 2.48 1.02
CA GLU A 206 -16.13 2.37 -0.37
C GLU A 206 -15.55 1.13 -1.07
N TYR A 207 -14.36 0.67 -0.68
CA TYR A 207 -13.84 -0.64 -1.15
C TYR A 207 -14.73 -1.79 -0.71
N LEU A 208 -15.22 -1.75 0.53
CA LEU A 208 -16.14 -2.78 1.03
C LEU A 208 -17.52 -2.69 0.35
N LYS A 209 -17.96 -1.47 0.00
CA LYS A 209 -19.17 -1.25 -0.81
C LYS A 209 -19.00 -1.84 -2.20
N ALA A 210 -17.89 -1.59 -2.88
CA ALA A 210 -17.58 -2.16 -4.19
C ALA A 210 -17.47 -3.69 -4.11
N ALA A 211 -16.85 -4.22 -3.05
CA ALA A 211 -16.75 -5.66 -2.79
C ALA A 211 -18.14 -6.32 -2.66
N ASN A 212 -19.16 -5.63 -2.15
CA ASN A 212 -20.52 -6.19 -2.10
C ASN A 212 -21.10 -6.49 -3.47
N VAL A 213 -20.69 -5.74 -4.51
CA VAL A 213 -21.11 -5.96 -5.89
C VAL A 213 -20.21 -7.03 -6.52
N ALA A 214 -18.90 -6.85 -6.44
CA ALA A 214 -17.90 -7.77 -6.97
C ALA A 214 -18.08 -9.21 -6.47
N CYS A 215 -18.34 -9.42 -5.18
CA CYS A 215 -18.47 -10.76 -4.61
C CYS A 215 -19.82 -11.43 -4.90
N LYS A 216 -20.76 -10.74 -5.55
CA LYS A 216 -22.06 -11.29 -5.97
C LYS A 216 -22.18 -11.49 -7.47
N THR A 217 -21.19 -11.03 -8.25
CA THR A 217 -21.15 -11.24 -9.69
C THR A 217 -20.60 -12.63 -10.03
N ASP A 218 -20.79 -13.03 -11.27
CA ASP A 218 -20.14 -14.16 -11.91
C ASP A 218 -19.19 -13.68 -13.02
N MET A 219 -18.39 -14.61 -13.54
CA MET A 219 -17.48 -14.40 -14.66
C MET A 219 -18.17 -13.95 -15.96
N GLU A 220 -19.43 -14.30 -16.16
CA GLU A 220 -20.20 -13.92 -17.35
C GLU A 220 -20.51 -12.42 -17.34
N ASN A 221 -20.91 -11.89 -16.17
CA ASN A 221 -21.36 -10.52 -16.02
C ASN A 221 -20.26 -9.55 -15.56
N VAL A 222 -19.17 -10.05 -14.97
CA VAL A 222 -18.12 -9.21 -14.35
C VAL A 222 -17.54 -8.18 -15.31
N LYS A 223 -17.36 -8.51 -16.59
CA LYS A 223 -16.81 -7.58 -17.58
C LYS A 223 -17.77 -6.43 -17.88
N SER A 224 -19.08 -6.67 -17.84
CA SER A 224 -20.07 -5.61 -18.03
C SER A 224 -20.08 -4.62 -16.86
N ILE A 225 -19.90 -5.13 -15.63
CA ILE A 225 -19.82 -4.32 -14.41
C ILE A 225 -18.49 -3.55 -14.34
N TYR A 226 -17.40 -4.20 -14.75
CA TYR A 226 -16.02 -3.70 -14.67
C TYR A 226 -15.35 -3.69 -16.06
N PRO A 227 -15.82 -2.86 -17.01
CA PRO A 227 -15.39 -2.92 -18.41
C PRO A 227 -13.92 -2.56 -18.61
N TYR A 228 -13.36 -1.76 -17.70
CA TYR A 228 -11.99 -1.27 -17.78
C TYR A 228 -10.96 -2.13 -17.03
N ALA A 229 -11.40 -3.11 -16.25
CA ALA A 229 -10.47 -4.05 -15.63
C ALA A 229 -9.85 -4.99 -16.67
N ARG A 230 -8.58 -5.32 -16.47
CA ARG A 230 -7.87 -6.32 -17.27
C ARG A 230 -8.53 -7.68 -17.08
N ASP A 231 -8.64 -8.46 -18.14
CA ASP A 231 -9.32 -9.77 -18.08
C ASP A 231 -8.64 -10.73 -17.09
N ALA A 232 -7.32 -10.61 -16.93
CA ALA A 232 -6.55 -11.38 -15.96
C ALA A 232 -6.86 -11.03 -14.49
N ASP A 233 -7.42 -9.85 -14.22
CA ASP A 233 -7.77 -9.38 -12.86
C ASP A 233 -9.24 -9.66 -12.50
N LEU A 234 -10.13 -9.78 -13.49
CA LEU A 234 -11.57 -9.98 -13.26
C LEU A 234 -11.88 -11.14 -12.31
N PRO A 235 -11.21 -12.32 -12.39
CA PRO A 235 -11.47 -13.43 -11.47
C PRO A 235 -11.25 -13.10 -10.00
N TYR A 236 -10.39 -12.12 -9.73
CA TYR A 236 -9.88 -11.76 -8.40
C TYR A 236 -10.48 -10.44 -7.89
N ILE A 237 -11.43 -9.84 -8.61
CA ILE A 237 -11.95 -8.51 -8.27
C ILE A 237 -12.61 -8.44 -6.89
N CYS A 238 -13.31 -9.50 -6.48
CA CYS A 238 -13.84 -9.65 -5.12
C CYS A 238 -12.70 -9.74 -4.09
N MET A 239 -11.70 -10.59 -4.35
CA MET A 239 -10.52 -10.76 -3.52
C MET A 239 -9.80 -9.43 -3.28
N ASP A 240 -9.49 -8.70 -4.36
CA ASP A 240 -8.72 -7.47 -4.30
C ASP A 240 -9.42 -6.37 -3.50
N LEU A 241 -10.72 -6.15 -3.74
CA LEU A 241 -11.49 -5.12 -3.04
C LEU A 241 -11.63 -5.44 -1.54
N VAL A 242 -11.86 -6.71 -1.19
CA VAL A 242 -11.88 -7.14 0.21
C VAL A 242 -10.48 -7.05 0.83
N TYR A 243 -9.44 -7.36 0.07
CA TYR A 243 -8.05 -7.30 0.51
C TYR A 243 -7.64 -5.88 0.86
N ILE A 244 -7.84 -4.93 -0.06
CA ILE A 244 -7.49 -3.52 0.15
C ILE A 244 -8.21 -2.97 1.37
N TYR A 245 -9.52 -3.20 1.48
CA TYR A 245 -10.28 -2.77 2.65
C TYR A 245 -9.71 -3.34 3.94
N THR A 246 -9.43 -4.64 3.97
CA THR A 246 -8.96 -5.34 5.19
C THR A 246 -7.54 -4.90 5.54
N LEU A 247 -6.68 -4.71 4.55
CA LEU A 247 -5.33 -4.19 4.73
C LEU A 247 -5.37 -2.78 5.32
N LEU A 248 -6.22 -1.88 4.80
CA LEU A 248 -6.33 -0.50 5.31
C LEU A 248 -6.92 -0.43 6.70
N VAL A 249 -8.07 -1.08 6.92
CA VAL A 249 -8.81 -0.92 8.17
C VAL A 249 -8.28 -1.84 9.25
N ASP A 250 -8.12 -3.13 8.96
CA ASP A 250 -7.68 -4.11 9.94
C ASP A 250 -6.14 -4.20 10.04
N GLY A 251 -5.42 -3.99 8.93
CA GLY A 251 -3.95 -4.07 8.87
C GLY A 251 -3.24 -2.78 9.31
N PHE A 252 -3.62 -1.66 8.72
CA PHE A 252 -3.06 -0.33 8.99
C PHE A 252 -3.88 0.50 9.99
N GLY A 253 -5.03 -0.01 10.46
CA GLY A 253 -5.82 0.69 11.49
C GLY A 253 -6.48 1.99 11.03
N LEU A 254 -6.69 2.21 9.72
CA LEU A 254 -7.40 3.39 9.23
C LEU A 254 -8.86 3.39 9.70
N ASP A 255 -9.35 4.53 10.16
CA ASP A 255 -10.79 4.70 10.39
C ASP A 255 -11.52 4.54 9.05
N PRO A 256 -12.44 3.57 8.93
CA PRO A 256 -13.16 3.34 7.69
C PRO A 256 -13.95 4.55 7.19
N LYS A 257 -14.28 5.52 8.05
CA LYS A 257 -15.04 6.74 7.76
C LYS A 257 -14.17 7.98 7.57
N LYS A 258 -12.85 7.84 7.63
CA LYS A 258 -11.93 8.95 7.36
C LYS A 258 -11.61 9.01 5.87
N GLU A 259 -11.59 10.22 5.33
CA GLU A 259 -11.23 10.45 3.93
C GLU A 259 -9.75 10.18 3.69
N MET A 260 -9.47 9.61 2.53
CA MET A 260 -8.14 9.44 1.98
C MET A 260 -8.16 9.76 0.50
N ARG A 261 -7.00 10.04 -0.09
CA ARG A 261 -6.86 10.25 -1.53
C ARG A 261 -6.31 8.99 -2.17
N VAL A 262 -6.90 8.61 -3.29
CA VAL A 262 -6.27 7.70 -4.24
C VAL A 262 -5.73 8.56 -5.35
N VAL A 263 -4.43 8.43 -5.60
CA VAL A 263 -3.71 9.29 -6.54
C VAL A 263 -3.04 8.40 -7.56
N GLN A 264 -3.17 8.73 -8.83
CA GLN A 264 -2.36 8.16 -9.89
C GLN A 264 -1.46 9.25 -10.48
N ASN A 265 -2.05 10.40 -10.77
CA ASN A 265 -1.35 11.59 -11.22
C ASN A 265 -1.79 12.81 -10.42
N MET A 266 -0.92 13.79 -10.33
CA MET A 266 -1.15 15.06 -9.65
C MET A 266 -0.91 16.21 -10.59
N GLU A 267 -1.80 17.20 -10.55
CA GLU A 267 -1.58 18.45 -11.26
C GLU A 267 -0.68 19.37 -10.43
N TYR A 268 0.37 19.88 -11.05
CA TYR A 268 1.27 20.87 -10.46
C TYR A 268 1.62 21.93 -11.51
N LYS A 269 1.28 23.19 -11.21
CA LYS A 269 1.51 24.36 -12.09
C LYS A 269 0.99 24.17 -13.52
N GLY A 270 -0.19 23.56 -13.68
CA GLY A 270 -0.82 23.34 -14.99
C GLY A 270 -0.20 22.20 -15.80
N SER A 271 0.62 21.35 -15.19
CA SER A 271 1.16 20.11 -15.79
C SER A 271 0.81 18.91 -14.92
N GLU A 272 0.58 17.77 -15.54
CA GLU A 272 0.25 16.52 -14.86
C GLU A 272 1.53 15.70 -14.63
N PHE A 273 1.74 15.27 -13.39
CA PHE A 273 2.87 14.44 -12.98
C PHE A 273 2.35 13.11 -12.44
N GLU A 274 2.99 12.01 -12.83
CA GLU A 274 2.77 10.73 -12.18
C GLU A 274 3.15 10.85 -10.71
N ALA A 275 2.24 10.42 -9.83
CA ALA A 275 2.55 10.27 -8.42
C ALA A 275 3.44 9.03 -8.29
N ALA A 276 4.74 9.20 -8.45
CA ALA A 276 5.71 8.12 -8.32
C ALA A 276 7.06 8.66 -7.80
N TRP A 277 7.91 7.74 -7.37
CA TRP A 277 9.25 8.01 -6.84
C TRP A 277 10.20 8.83 -7.74
N PRO A 278 10.16 8.82 -9.09
CA PRO A 278 11.19 9.46 -9.90
C PRO A 278 11.32 10.98 -9.69
N LEU A 279 10.21 11.67 -9.37
CA LEU A 279 10.25 13.10 -9.09
C LEU A 279 11.07 13.41 -7.83
N GLY A 280 10.91 12.60 -6.79
CA GLY A 280 11.66 12.71 -5.54
C GLY A 280 13.15 12.48 -5.75
N CYS A 281 13.51 11.49 -6.56
CA CYS A 281 14.91 11.26 -6.95
C CYS A 281 15.51 12.48 -7.65
N ALA A 282 14.75 13.12 -8.54
CA ALA A 282 15.18 14.34 -9.22
C ALA A 282 15.35 15.51 -8.23
N ILE A 283 14.43 15.67 -7.28
CA ILE A 283 14.52 16.68 -6.22
C ILE A 283 15.76 16.42 -5.34
N ASP A 284 15.99 15.19 -4.89
CA ASP A 284 17.16 14.84 -4.07
C ASP A 284 18.48 15.05 -4.83
N SER A 285 18.50 14.71 -6.13
CA SER A 285 19.71 14.82 -6.96
C SER A 285 20.07 16.25 -7.34
N LEU A 286 19.09 17.14 -7.48
CA LEU A 286 19.28 18.49 -8.02
C LEU A 286 19.33 19.57 -6.93
N SER A 287 18.98 19.24 -5.70
CA SER A 287 18.64 20.26 -4.71
C SER A 287 19.69 20.39 -3.59
N PRO A 288 20.16 21.61 -3.27
CA PRO A 288 20.81 21.87 -1.98
C PRO A 288 19.82 21.81 -0.80
N LEU A 289 18.53 21.56 -1.06
CA LEU A 289 17.47 21.46 -0.05
C LEU A 289 17.37 20.09 0.61
N THR A 290 18.13 19.08 0.15
CA THR A 290 18.14 17.75 0.75
C THR A 290 19.53 17.43 1.30
N SER A 291 19.60 17.04 2.56
CA SER A 291 20.78 16.39 3.11
C SER A 291 20.34 15.18 3.92
N ARG A 292 20.84 14.01 3.53
CA ARG A 292 20.67 12.78 4.29
C ARG A 292 21.57 12.86 5.51
N LEU A 293 20.96 12.98 6.68
CA LEU A 293 21.67 12.79 7.94
C LEU A 293 21.70 11.27 8.16
N HIS A 294 22.89 10.69 8.34
CA HIS A 294 23.05 9.24 8.48
C HIS A 294 22.09 8.67 9.55
N ALA A 295 21.67 7.42 9.33
CA ALA A 295 20.84 6.64 10.24
C ALA A 295 21.27 6.86 11.70
N LEU A 296 20.29 7.18 12.55
CA LEU A 296 20.52 7.34 13.98
C LEU A 296 20.98 5.99 14.55
N ALA A 297 22.29 5.83 14.69
CA ALA A 297 22.86 4.83 15.56
C ALA A 297 22.59 5.29 16.99
N TYR A 298 21.41 4.99 17.52
CA TYR A 298 21.15 5.15 18.94
C TYR A 298 21.97 4.08 19.68
N ALA A 299 22.84 4.57 20.58
CA ALA A 299 23.71 3.79 21.46
C ALA A 299 22.93 3.06 22.55
#